data_AF-A0A6M4RUW5-F1
#
_entry.id   AF-A0A6M4RUW5-F1
#
_cell.length_a   1.000
_cell.length_b   1.000
_cell.length_c   1.000
_cell.angle_alpha   90.00
_cell.angle_beta   90.00
_cell.angle_gamma   90.00
#
_symmetry.space_group_name_H-M   'P 1'
#
loop_
_entity.id
_entity.type
_entity.pdbx_description
1 polymer ?
#
loop_
_entity_poly.entity_id
_entity_poly.type
_entity_poly.pdbx_seq_one_letter_code
_entity_poly.pdbx_strand_id
1 'polypeptide(L)'
;RMRQLAVESNNGGLSAADQTNLDKEYQQLATANKNIETNANYNGNKLFDGSVASTTFQYGQNAATDVTTVTNVNMSTFGTLTGTSVTSAANATAAQAAIDTDLTSL
;
A
#
# COMPACT_ATOMS: atom_id res chain seq x y z
N ARG A 1 -3.53 0.58 9.47
CA ARG A 1 -2.71 1.25 10.51
C ARG A 1 -2.16 2.60 10.06
N MET A 2 -1.49 2.71 8.91
CA MET A 2 -0.98 4.02 8.40
C MET A 2 -2.03 5.15 8.42
N ARG A 3 -3.28 4.86 8.02
CA ARG A 3 -4.38 5.84 8.08
C ARG A 3 -4.71 6.31 9.49
N GLN A 4 -4.63 5.41 10.47
CA GLN A 4 -4.85 5.75 11.88
C GLN A 4 -3.76 6.68 12.39
N LEU A 5 -2.49 6.40 12.08
CA LEU A 5 -1.36 7.26 12.45
C LEU A 5 -1.46 8.65 11.82
N ALA A 6 -1.93 8.72 10.57
CA ALA A 6 -2.17 10.00 9.90
C ALA A 6 -3.33 10.77 10.55
N VAL A 7 -4.44 10.10 10.88
CA VAL A 7 -5.55 10.73 11.63
C VAL A 7 -5.09 11.22 13.00
N GLU A 8 -4.31 10.41 13.71
CA GLU A 8 -3.78 10.73 15.03
C GLU A 8 -2.85 11.95 14.95
N SER A 9 -1.90 11.97 14.01
CA SER A 9 -0.98 13.10 13.82
C SER A 9 -1.67 14.40 13.38
N ASN A 10 -2.83 14.30 12.72
CA ASN A 10 -3.66 15.45 12.35
C ASN A 10 -4.45 16.05 13.52
N ASN A 11 -4.39 15.47 14.72
CA ASN A 11 -5.04 16.03 15.90
C ASN A 11 -4.28 17.28 16.38
N GLY A 12 -4.91 18.45 16.30
CA GLY A 12 -4.28 19.78 16.48
C GLY A 12 -3.66 20.09 17.85
N GLY A 13 -3.63 19.14 18.78
CA GLY A 13 -3.00 19.26 20.10
C GLY A 13 -1.64 18.57 20.24
N LEU A 14 -1.15 17.85 19.23
CA LEU A 14 0.14 17.16 19.30
C LEU A 14 1.33 18.12 19.14
N SER A 15 2.40 17.86 19.89
CA SER A 15 3.67 18.57 19.67
C SER A 15 4.37 18.04 18.40
N ALA A 16 5.30 18.83 17.86
CA ALA A 16 6.13 18.39 16.74
C ALA A 16 6.97 17.12 17.08
N ALA A 17 7.33 16.95 18.35
CA ALA A 17 8.03 15.76 18.82
C ALA A 17 7.14 14.51 18.79
N ASP A 18 5.86 14.65 19.18
CA ASP A 18 4.90 13.55 19.13
C ASP A 18 4.62 13.14 17.68
N GLN A 19 4.41 14.12 16.78
CA GLN A 19 4.21 13.86 15.35
C GLN A 19 5.43 13.17 14.71
N THR A 20 6.65 13.54 15.12
CA THR A 20 7.87 12.86 14.69
C THR A 20 7.91 11.41 15.16
N ASN A 21 7.41 11.10 16.35
CA ASN A 21 7.35 9.73 16.84
C ASN A 21 6.29 8.89 16.11
N LEU A 22 5.12 9.47 15.82
CA LEU A 22 4.10 8.82 14.97
C LEU A 22 4.63 8.57 13.56
N ASP A 23 5.40 9.52 13.01
CA ASP A 23 6.00 9.38 11.69
C ASP A 23 6.98 8.20 11.62
N LYS A 24 7.76 7.92 12.69
CA LYS A 24 8.62 6.71 12.71
C LYS A 24 7.84 5.42 12.48
N GLU A 25 6.68 5.27 13.14
CA GLU A 25 5.82 4.09 12.91
C GLU A 25 5.23 4.12 11.51
N TYR A 26 4.81 5.29 11.02
CA TYR A 26 4.29 5.46 9.67
C TYR A 26 5.32 5.04 8.60
N GLN A 27 6.57 5.49 8.73
CA GLN A 27 7.66 5.16 7.80
C GLN A 27 8.03 3.68 7.84
N GLN A 28 7.97 3.03 9.02
CA GLN A 28 8.20 1.59 9.13
C GLN A 28 7.15 0.79 8.37
N LEU A 29 5.88 1.21 8.45
CA LEU A 29 4.79 0.58 7.69
C LEU A 29 4.90 0.83 6.19
N ALA A 30 5.25 2.06 5.77
CA ALA A 30 5.51 2.38 4.37
C ALA A 30 6.63 1.49 3.80
N THR A 31 7.72 1.34 4.56
CA THR A 31 8.85 0.47 4.21
C THR A 31 8.43 -0.99 4.13
N ALA A 32 7.65 -1.48 5.10
CA ALA A 32 7.15 -2.86 5.09
C ALA A 32 6.27 -3.12 3.85
N ASN A 33 5.38 -2.19 3.50
CA ASN A 33 4.54 -2.30 2.30
C ASN A 33 5.38 -2.25 1.02
N LYS A 34 6.41 -1.40 0.95
CA LYS A 34 7.35 -1.37 -0.17
C LYS A 34 8.14 -2.67 -0.30
N ASN A 35 8.52 -3.28 0.81
CA ASN A 35 9.16 -4.59 0.81
C ASN A 35 8.22 -5.69 0.30
N ILE A 36 6.92 -5.64 0.63
CA ILE A 36 5.92 -6.56 0.07
C ILE A 36 5.81 -6.36 -1.44
N GLU A 37 5.67 -5.11 -1.90
CA GLU A 37 5.56 -4.78 -3.33
C GLU A 37 6.76 -5.30 -4.13
N THR A 38 7.98 -5.05 -3.64
CA THR A 38 9.21 -5.45 -4.32
C THR A 38 9.52 -6.94 -4.25
N ASN A 39 9.16 -7.64 -3.17
CA ASN A 39 9.67 -9.00 -2.91
C ASN A 39 8.63 -10.12 -3.08
N ALA A 40 7.34 -9.84 -2.92
CA ALA A 40 6.31 -10.85 -3.05
C ALA A 40 6.32 -11.46 -4.45
N ASN A 41 6.47 -12.77 -4.52
CA ASN A 41 6.59 -13.51 -5.76
C ASN A 41 5.91 -14.87 -5.66
N TYR A 42 5.46 -15.37 -6.80
CA TYR A 42 4.94 -16.72 -6.95
C TYR A 42 5.54 -17.35 -8.21
N ASN A 43 6.25 -18.47 -8.05
CA ASN A 43 6.95 -19.17 -9.14
C ASN A 43 7.83 -18.24 -9.99
N GLY A 44 8.55 -17.30 -9.35
CA GLY A 44 9.44 -16.35 -10.03
C GLY A 44 8.74 -15.12 -10.63
N ASN A 45 7.41 -15.04 -10.61
CA ASN A 45 6.66 -13.88 -11.06
C ASN A 45 6.37 -12.95 -9.88
N LYS A 46 6.61 -11.65 -10.07
CA LYS A 46 6.29 -10.63 -9.07
C LYS A 46 4.78 -10.45 -8.96
N LEU A 47 4.30 -10.29 -7.73
CA LEU A 47 2.86 -10.24 -7.49
C LEU A 47 2.29 -8.82 -7.50
N PHE A 48 3.05 -7.82 -7.05
CA PHE A 48 2.46 -6.51 -6.72
C PHE A 48 3.18 -5.31 -7.35
N ASP A 49 4.24 -5.52 -8.14
CA ASP A 49 4.97 -4.43 -8.81
C ASP A 49 4.36 -3.99 -10.15
N GLY A 50 3.22 -4.60 -10.54
CA GLY A 50 2.53 -4.31 -11.79
C GLY A 50 3.09 -5.01 -13.03
N SER A 51 4.18 -5.78 -12.92
CA SER A 51 4.76 -6.51 -14.06
C SER A 51 3.85 -7.65 -14.55
N VAL A 52 3.09 -8.26 -13.65
CA VAL A 52 2.07 -9.27 -13.95
C VAL A 52 0.71 -8.74 -13.54
N ALA A 53 -0.14 -8.41 -14.51
CA ALA A 53 -1.47 -7.85 -14.25
C ALA A 53 -2.49 -8.92 -13.80
N SER A 54 -2.39 -10.13 -14.33
CA SER A 54 -3.24 -11.24 -13.94
C SER A 54 -2.61 -12.59 -14.24
N THR A 55 -3.06 -13.62 -13.52
CA THR A 55 -2.67 -15.01 -13.73
C THR A 55 -3.91 -15.89 -13.89
N THR A 56 -3.94 -16.69 -14.94
CA THR A 56 -5.03 -17.63 -15.21
C THR A 56 -4.63 -19.04 -14.78
N PHE A 57 -5.48 -19.69 -13.98
CA PHE A 57 -5.31 -21.04 -13.47
C PHE A 57 -6.39 -21.95 -14.05
N GLN A 58 -5.97 -23.00 -14.76
CA GLN A 58 -6.83 -24.09 -15.18
C GLN A 58 -6.86 -25.15 -14.06
N TYR A 59 -8.05 -25.52 -13.58
CA TYR A 59 -8.21 -26.50 -12.51
C TYR A 59 -8.99 -27.77 -12.93
N GLY A 60 -9.45 -27.85 -14.18
CA GLY A 60 -10.12 -29.01 -14.74
C GLY A 60 -9.84 -29.20 -16.22
N GLN A 61 -10.67 -30.00 -16.91
CA GLN A 61 -10.42 -30.40 -18.29
C GLN A 61 -11.03 -29.43 -19.31
N ASN A 62 -12.06 -28.66 -18.90
CA ASN A 62 -12.76 -27.75 -19.79
C ASN A 62 -12.13 -26.35 -19.71
N ALA A 63 -11.54 -25.89 -20.82
CA ALA A 63 -10.87 -24.59 -20.90
C ALA A 63 -11.79 -23.37 -20.72
N ALA A 64 -13.11 -23.54 -20.83
CA ALA A 64 -14.08 -22.44 -20.71
C ALA A 64 -14.72 -22.37 -19.30
N THR A 65 -14.87 -23.49 -18.60
CA THR A 65 -15.57 -23.54 -17.31
C THR A 65 -14.66 -23.86 -16.13
N ASP A 66 -13.52 -24.49 -16.37
CA ASP A 66 -12.63 -24.97 -15.31
C ASP A 66 -11.39 -24.08 -15.22
N VAL A 67 -11.61 -22.78 -15.36
CA VAL A 67 -10.58 -21.75 -15.43
C VAL A 67 -10.93 -20.59 -14.49
N THR A 68 -9.94 -20.05 -13.81
CA THR A 68 -10.08 -18.83 -12.99
C THR A 68 -8.94 -17.87 -13.28
N THR A 69 -9.25 -16.58 -13.36
CA THR A 69 -8.23 -15.54 -13.51
C THR A 69 -8.18 -14.72 -12.24
N VAL A 70 -7.00 -14.64 -11.66
CA VAL A 70 -6.70 -13.78 -10.52
C VAL A 70 -6.04 -12.52 -11.05
N THR A 71 -6.65 -11.37 -10.81
CA THR A 71 -6.04 -10.07 -11.11
C THR A 71 -5.16 -9.66 -9.94
N ASN A 72 -3.95 -9.20 -10.26
CA ASN A 72 -3.00 -8.73 -9.28
C ASN A 72 -3.22 -7.22 -9.04
N VAL A 73 -3.07 -6.81 -7.79
CA VAL A 73 -2.99 -5.39 -7.43
C VAL A 73 -1.65 -4.83 -7.89
N ASN A 74 -1.66 -3.64 -8.48
CA ASN A 74 -0.43 -2.91 -8.77
C ASN A 74 -0.14 -1.91 -7.63
N MET A 75 0.74 -2.29 -6.70
CA MET A 75 1.19 -1.42 -5.61
C MET A 75 2.28 -0.43 -6.04
N SER A 76 2.90 -0.58 -7.22
CA SER A 76 3.97 0.34 -7.67
C SER A 76 3.48 1.78 -7.86
N THR A 77 2.17 1.97 -8.05
CA THR A 77 1.52 3.27 -8.18
C THR A 77 1.12 3.88 -6.84
N PHE A 78 1.29 3.17 -5.73
CA PHE A 78 0.84 3.65 -4.42
C PHE A 78 1.73 4.79 -3.94
N GLY A 79 1.13 5.97 -3.77
CA GLY A 79 1.84 7.18 -3.36
C GLY A 79 2.41 7.06 -1.94
N THR A 80 1.79 6.25 -1.10
CA THR A 80 2.21 6.05 0.30
C THR A 80 3.51 5.27 0.45
N LEU A 81 4.01 4.64 -0.62
CA LEU A 81 5.28 3.90 -0.60
C LEU A 81 6.51 4.76 -0.92
N THR A 82 6.30 6.01 -1.37
CA THR A 82 7.37 6.81 -1.99
C THR A 82 7.62 8.19 -1.35
N GLY A 83 7.12 8.44 -0.13
CA GLY A 83 7.57 9.58 0.67
C GLY A 83 6.49 10.45 1.30
N THR A 84 5.31 9.89 1.59
CA THR A 84 4.37 10.55 2.50
C THR A 84 4.92 10.55 3.93
N SER A 85 4.56 11.56 4.71
CA SER A 85 4.92 11.65 6.13
C SER A 85 3.75 12.17 6.95
N VAL A 86 3.86 12.07 8.27
CA VAL A 86 2.87 12.59 9.21
C VAL A 86 3.54 13.51 10.24
N THR A 87 4.57 14.27 9.85
CA THR A 87 5.33 15.18 10.72
C THR A 87 4.67 16.53 10.98
N SER A 88 3.49 16.78 10.41
CA SER A 88 2.67 17.97 10.63
C SER A 88 1.21 17.66 10.29
N ALA A 89 0.26 18.51 10.72
CA ALA A 89 -1.15 18.37 10.35
C ALA A 89 -1.37 18.42 8.82
N ALA A 90 -0.61 19.26 8.12
CA ALA A 90 -0.66 19.35 6.66
C ALA A 90 -0.15 18.05 6.01
N ASN A 91 0.99 17.53 6.46
CA ASN A 91 1.55 16.27 5.95
C ASN A 91 0.60 15.10 6.26
N ALA A 92 0.02 15.06 7.45
CA ALA A 92 -0.94 14.06 7.87
C ALA A 92 -2.24 14.09 7.04
N THR A 93 -2.72 15.28 6.65
CA THR A 93 -3.86 15.42 5.73
C THR A 93 -3.51 14.92 4.33
N ALA A 94 -2.33 15.27 3.81
CA ALA A 94 -1.85 14.77 2.52
C ALA A 94 -1.68 13.24 2.53
N ALA A 95 -1.15 12.67 3.62
CA ALA A 95 -1.00 11.24 3.81
C ALA A 95 -2.36 10.52 3.82
N GLN A 96 -3.41 11.10 4.45
CA GLN A 96 -4.76 10.54 4.40
C GLN A 96 -5.31 10.51 2.97
N ALA A 97 -5.17 11.60 2.22
CA ALA A 97 -5.62 11.66 0.82
C ALA A 97 -4.87 10.67 -0.08
N ALA A 98 -3.55 10.52 0.13
CA ALA A 98 -2.74 9.52 -0.58
C ALA A 98 -3.20 8.09 -0.26
N ILE A 99 -3.44 7.77 1.02
CA ILE A 99 -3.96 6.46 1.41
C ILE A 99 -5.33 6.19 0.79
N ASP A 100 -6.22 7.17 0.79
CA ASP A 100 -7.56 7.01 0.21
C ASP A 100 -7.45 6.80 -1.32
N THR A 101 -6.52 7.48 -1.99
CA THR A 101 -6.21 7.26 -3.42
C THR A 101 -5.69 5.84 -3.67
N ASP A 102 -4.70 5.39 -2.88
CA ASP A 102 -4.13 4.04 -3.00
C ASP A 102 -5.22 2.97 -2.81
N LEU A 103 -6.12 3.14 -1.83
CA LEU A 103 -7.24 2.23 -1.59
C LEU A 103 -8.25 2.17 -2.74
N THR A 104 -8.48 3.29 -3.45
CA THR A 104 -9.35 3.30 -4.64
C THR A 104 -8.73 2.64 -5.87
N SER A 105 -7.43 2.37 -5.84
CA SER A 105 -6.70 1.69 -6.92
C SER A 105 -6.54 0.17 -6.72
N LEU A 106 -7.14 -0.38 -5.66
CA LEU A 106 -7.29 -1.82 -5.41
C LEU A 106 -8.44 -2.41 -6.24
#